data_AF-A0A1X1YPC6-F1
#
_entry.id   AF-A0A1X1YPC6-F1
#
_cell.length_a   1.000
_cell.length_b   1.000
_cell.length_c   1.000
_cell.angle_alpha   90.00
_cell.angle_beta   90.00
_cell.angle_gamma   90.00
#
_symmetry.space_group_name_H-M   'P 1'
#
loop_
_entity.id
_entity.type
_entity.pdbx_description
1 polymer ?
#
loop_
_entity_poly.entity_id
_entity_poly.type
_entity_poly.pdbx_seq_one_letter_code
_entity_poly.pdbx_strand_id
1 'polypeptide(L)'
;MPERSLAQRYVEEGLRHDAHPLIQFLDGPSGRRASLVGRGLDVWEVIATVRDNDNSISEAAEYLQIPIGLVQAAVAYYGEYRDEIDAQIEFNETQYERGRAASIAGERALRR
;
A
#
# COMPACT_ATOMS: atom_id res chain seq x y z
N MET A 1 21.64 -9.77 4.20
CA MET A 1 22.01 -8.38 4.55
C MET A 1 21.75 -8.21 6.04
N PRO A 2 22.63 -7.57 6.82
CA PRO A 2 22.33 -7.28 8.22
C PRO A 2 21.04 -6.44 8.31
N GLU A 3 20.26 -6.62 9.38
CA GLU A 3 19.07 -5.81 9.62
C GLU A 3 19.46 -4.32 9.71
N ARG A 4 18.73 -3.46 8.98
CA ARG A 4 18.94 -2.00 9.02
C ARG A 4 18.70 -1.51 10.45
N SER A 5 19.62 -0.71 10.98
CA SER A 5 19.41 -0.04 12.28
C SER A 5 18.24 0.94 12.19
N LEU A 6 17.65 1.30 13.34
CA LEU A 6 16.55 2.28 13.38
C LEU A 6 16.99 3.63 12.78
N ALA A 7 18.22 4.05 13.07
CA ALA A 7 18.79 5.28 12.51
C ALA A 7 18.92 5.22 10.99
N GLN A 8 19.43 4.10 10.45
CA GLN A 8 19.54 3.92 9.01
C GLN A 8 18.16 3.97 8.33
N ARG A 9 17.17 3.28 8.91
CA ARG A 9 15.80 3.29 8.38
C ARG A 9 15.22 4.70 8.32
N TYR A 10 15.32 5.47 9.39
CA TYR A 10 14.78 6.83 9.40
C TYR A 10 15.53 7.80 8.48
N VAL A 11 16.83 7.60 8.26
CA VAL A 11 17.57 8.37 7.24
C VAL A 11 17.06 8.03 5.85
N GLU A 12 16.90 6.75 5.52
CA GLU A 12 16.37 6.31 4.23
C GLU A 12 14.93 6.83 4.01
N GLU A 13 14.06 6.68 5.01
CA GLU A 13 12.69 7.22 4.97
C GLU A 13 12.67 8.74 4.82
N GLY A 14 13.59 9.45 5.50
CA GLY A 14 13.73 10.90 5.37
C GLY A 14 14.13 11.33 3.96
N LEU A 15 15.07 10.64 3.33
CA LEU A 15 15.47 10.90 1.94
C LEU A 15 14.33 10.61 0.96
N ARG A 16 13.56 9.53 1.19
CA ARG A 16 12.37 9.20 0.39
C ARG A 16 11.29 10.26 0.55
N HIS A 17 11.07 10.77 1.76
CA HIS A 17 10.11 11.84 2.02
C HIS A 17 10.54 13.16 1.37
N ASP A 18 11.84 13.49 1.38
CA ASP A 18 12.35 14.70 0.70
C ASP A 18 12.09 14.65 -0.82
N ALA A 19 12.30 13.47 -1.43
CA ALA A 19 11.98 13.25 -2.85
C ALA A 19 10.46 13.16 -3.13
N HIS A 20 9.68 12.62 -2.18
CA HIS A 20 8.24 12.39 -2.30
C HIS A 20 7.50 12.96 -1.09
N PRO A 21 7.30 14.30 -1.01
CA PRO A 21 6.82 14.98 0.20
C PRO A 21 5.38 14.64 0.60
N LEU A 22 4.63 14.00 -0.31
CA LEU A 22 3.26 13.53 -0.06
C LEU A 22 3.20 12.09 0.46
N ILE A 23 4.36 11.44 0.64
CA ILE A 23 4.49 10.09 1.16
C ILE A 23 5.11 10.12 2.55
N GLN A 24 4.49 9.44 3.50
CA GLN A 24 4.98 9.23 4.86
C GLN A 24 5.13 7.73 5.15
N PHE A 25 5.83 7.39 6.23
CA PHE A 25 6.04 6.00 6.63
C PHE A 25 5.36 5.73 7.97
N LEU A 26 4.45 4.76 7.98
CA LEU A 26 3.67 4.37 9.14
C LEU A 26 3.96 2.92 9.50
N ASP A 27 3.72 2.54 10.74
CA ASP A 27 3.64 1.14 11.13
C ASP A 27 2.23 0.61 10.85
N GLY A 28 2.13 -0.64 10.42
CA GLY A 28 0.85 -1.34 10.21
C GLY A 28 0.97 -2.85 10.37
N PRO A 29 -0.14 -3.60 10.22
CA PRO A 29 -0.15 -5.05 10.40
C PRO A 29 0.79 -5.81 9.47
N SER A 30 1.06 -5.26 8.28
CA SER A 30 2.01 -5.77 7.28
C SER A 30 3.44 -5.26 7.46
N GLY A 31 3.71 -4.51 8.54
CA GLY A 31 5.00 -3.90 8.83
C GLY A 31 5.04 -2.40 8.52
N ARG A 32 6.25 -1.88 8.25
CA ARG A 32 6.48 -0.47 7.90
C ARG A 32 6.01 -0.21 6.48
N ARG A 33 5.10 0.75 6.28
CA ARG A 33 4.36 0.96 5.03
C ARG A 33 4.46 2.42 4.56
N ALA A 34 4.56 2.61 3.25
CA ALA A 34 4.48 3.92 2.62
C ALA A 34 3.00 4.32 2.47
N SER A 35 2.64 5.50 2.96
CA SER A 35 1.26 6.00 2.98
C SER A 35 1.18 7.45 2.55
N LEU A 36 0.02 7.86 2.02
CA LEU A 36 -0.28 9.25 1.72
C LEU A 36 -0.43 10.07 3.01
N VAL A 37 0.18 11.25 3.04
CA VAL A 37 0.04 12.21 4.13
C VAL A 37 -1.44 12.60 4.35
N GLY A 38 -1.88 12.61 5.60
CA GLY A 38 -3.21 13.09 6.00
C GLY A 38 -4.41 12.26 5.55
N ARG A 39 -4.22 11.10 4.89
CA ARG A 39 -5.32 10.25 4.40
C ARG A 39 -5.38 8.87 5.06
N GLY A 40 -4.26 8.36 5.56
CA GLY A 40 -4.18 6.99 6.10
C GLY A 40 -4.24 5.88 5.05
N LEU A 41 -4.26 6.24 3.76
CA LEU A 41 -4.19 5.33 2.61
C LEU A 41 -2.74 4.98 2.31
N ASP A 42 -2.47 3.69 2.14
CA ASP A 42 -1.16 3.20 1.71
C ASP A 42 -0.96 3.37 0.21
N VAL A 43 0.30 3.52 -0.21
CA VAL A 43 0.63 3.61 -1.64
C VAL A 43 0.17 2.35 -2.38
N TRP A 44 0.35 1.16 -1.78
CA TRP A 44 -0.10 -0.08 -2.41
C TRP A 44 -1.62 -0.12 -2.65
N GLU A 45 -2.43 0.44 -1.73
CA GLU A 45 -3.90 0.52 -1.88
C GLU A 45 -4.27 1.40 -3.07
N VAL A 46 -3.59 2.54 -3.21
CA VAL A 46 -3.81 3.46 -4.33
C VAL A 46 -3.40 2.80 -5.66
N ILE A 47 -2.27 2.10 -5.71
CA ILE A 47 -1.81 1.42 -6.93
C ILE A 47 -2.74 0.26 -7.31
N ALA A 48 -3.19 -0.55 -6.34
CA ALA A 48 -4.18 -1.58 -6.58
C ALA A 48 -5.48 -0.98 -7.15
N THR A 49 -5.95 0.12 -6.56
CA THR A 49 -7.16 0.83 -7.04
C THR A 49 -6.97 1.37 -8.46
N VAL A 50 -5.80 1.92 -8.79
CA VAL A 50 -5.51 2.36 -10.17
C VAL A 50 -5.59 1.18 -11.14
N ARG A 51 -5.04 0.01 -10.79
CA ARG A 51 -5.13 -1.20 -11.63
C ARG A 51 -6.57 -1.68 -11.81
N ASP A 52 -7.36 -1.64 -10.74
CA ASP A 52 -8.77 -2.04 -10.75
C ASP A 52 -9.67 -1.09 -11.56
N ASN A 53 -9.21 0.14 -11.82
CA ASN A 53 -9.88 1.13 -12.67
C ASN A 53 -9.15 1.27 -14.03
N ASP A 54 -8.77 0.16 -14.66
CA ASP A 54 -8.15 0.11 -15.99
C ASP A 54 -6.90 1.02 -16.16
N ASN A 55 -6.14 1.23 -15.08
CA ASN A 55 -5.00 2.14 -15.00
C ASN A 55 -5.36 3.64 -15.15
N SER A 56 -6.63 4.00 -14.95
CA SER A 56 -7.10 5.39 -14.96
C SER A 56 -6.84 6.07 -13.62
N ILE A 57 -5.89 7.01 -13.61
CA ILE A 57 -5.57 7.85 -12.44
C ILE A 57 -6.79 8.69 -12.00
N SER A 58 -7.59 9.16 -12.97
CA SER A 58 -8.75 10.00 -12.67
C SER A 58 -9.88 9.22 -12.03
N GLU A 59 -10.19 8.03 -12.56
CA GLU A 59 -11.24 7.17 -12.00
C GLU A 59 -10.85 6.63 -10.63
N ALA A 60 -9.57 6.27 -10.43
CA ALA A 60 -9.08 5.88 -9.12
C ALA A 60 -9.18 7.03 -8.09
N ALA A 61 -8.91 8.27 -8.50
CA ALA A 61 -9.07 9.44 -7.64
C ALA A 61 -10.53 9.66 -7.24
N GLU A 62 -11.46 9.51 -8.18
CA GLU A 62 -12.89 9.60 -7.95
C GLU A 62 -13.39 8.50 -7.01
N TYR A 63 -12.97 7.25 -7.25
CA TYR A 63 -13.28 6.08 -6.43
C TYR A 63 -12.79 6.26 -4.98
N LEU A 64 -11.54 6.67 -4.80
CA LEU A 64 -10.93 6.88 -3.48
C LEU A 64 -11.41 8.18 -2.81
N GLN A 65 -12.15 9.04 -3.52
CA GLN A 65 -12.57 10.35 -3.04
C GLN A 65 -11.38 11.22 -2.56
N ILE A 66 -10.26 11.16 -3.30
CA ILE A 66 -9.04 11.92 -3.01
C ILE A 66 -8.66 12.83 -4.17
N PRO A 67 -7.95 13.95 -3.92
CA PRO A 67 -7.41 14.78 -4.99
C PRO A 67 -6.54 13.97 -5.95
N ILE A 68 -6.72 14.17 -7.25
CA ILE A 68 -5.95 13.47 -8.30
C ILE A 68 -4.44 13.60 -8.10
N GLY A 69 -3.97 14.74 -7.56
CA GLY A 69 -2.55 14.96 -7.24
C GLY A 69 -1.97 13.98 -6.22
N LEU A 70 -2.79 13.45 -5.30
CA LEU A 70 -2.34 12.40 -4.36
C LEU A 70 -2.19 11.04 -5.05
N VAL A 71 -3.08 10.72 -5.99
CA VAL A 71 -2.95 9.51 -6.82
C VAL A 71 -1.71 9.62 -7.70
N GLN A 72 -1.48 10.78 -8.32
CA GLN A 72 -0.26 11.04 -9.10
C GLN A 72 1.00 10.91 -8.25
N ALA A 73 1.00 11.40 -7.01
CA ALA A 73 2.12 11.24 -6.09
C ALA A 73 2.38 9.76 -5.74
N ALA A 74 1.33 8.98 -5.48
CA ALA A 74 1.46 7.54 -5.27
C ALA A 74 2.02 6.81 -6.50
N VAL A 75 1.56 7.15 -7.71
CA VAL A 75 2.06 6.60 -8.97
C VAL A 75 3.52 6.97 -9.22
N ALA A 76 3.92 8.21 -8.92
CA ALA A 76 5.31 8.65 -9.03
C ALA A 76 6.23 7.85 -8.08
N TYR A 77 5.83 7.70 -6.81
CA TYR A 77 6.55 6.90 -5.84
C TYR A 77 6.63 5.42 -6.25
N TYR A 78 5.54 4.86 -6.75
CA TYR A 78 5.51 3.50 -7.29
C TYR A 78 6.49 3.30 -8.44
N GLY A 79 6.69 4.31 -9.29
CA GLY A 79 7.69 4.27 -10.36
C GLY A 79 9.12 4.05 -9.86
N GLU A 80 9.47 4.59 -8.69
CA GLU A 80 10.81 4.46 -8.08
C GLU A 80 10.94 3.24 -7.16
N TYR A 81 9.85 2.83 -6.50
CA TYR A 81 9.84 1.78 -5.48
C TYR A 81 8.92 0.61 -5.86
N ARG A 82 8.85 0.30 -7.15
CA ARG A 82 7.92 -0.70 -7.71
C ARG A 82 7.95 -2.04 -6.98
N ASP A 83 9.13 -2.63 -6.84
CA ASP A 83 9.27 -3.98 -6.27
C ASP A 83 8.77 -4.04 -4.81
N GLU A 84 8.97 -2.97 -4.05
CA GLU A 84 8.47 -2.86 -2.67
C GLU A 84 6.94 -2.85 -2.64
N ILE A 85 6.32 -2.07 -3.53
CA ILE A 85 4.86 -1.93 -3.58
C ILE A 85 4.20 -3.17 -4.19
N ASP A 86 4.79 -3.76 -5.23
CA ASP A 86 4.31 -5.01 -5.85
C ASP A 86 4.30 -6.15 -4.81
N ALA A 87 5.35 -6.25 -3.98
CA ALA A 87 5.40 -7.23 -2.90
C ALA A 87 4.32 -6.99 -1.83
N GLN A 88 3.97 -5.73 -1.54
CA GLN A 88 2.88 -5.40 -0.60
C GLN A 88 1.51 -5.81 -1.16
N ILE A 89 1.26 -5.57 -2.45
CA ILE A 89 0.04 -5.99 -3.15
C ILE A 89 -0.10 -7.52 -3.10
N GLU A 90 0.95 -8.25 -3.51
CA GLU A 90 0.95 -9.72 -3.51
C GLU A 90 0.75 -10.30 -2.10
N PHE A 91 1.41 -9.71 -1.10
CA PHE A 91 1.23 -10.11 0.29
C PHE A 91 -0.22 -9.95 0.74
N ASN A 92 -0.84 -8.80 0.42
CA ASN A 92 -2.22 -8.52 0.78
C ASN A 92 -3.21 -9.48 0.09
N GLU A 93 -3.03 -9.74 -1.21
CA GLU A 93 -3.82 -10.73 -1.96
C GLU A 93 -3.74 -12.12 -1.32
N THR A 94 -2.52 -12.55 -0.98
CA THR A 94 -2.29 -13.83 -0.29
C THR A 94 -3.00 -13.90 1.07
N GLN A 95 -2.96 -12.81 1.85
CA GLN A 95 -3.65 -12.76 3.15
C GLN A 95 -5.18 -12.81 2.97
N TYR A 96 -5.70 -12.09 1.99
CA TYR A 96 -7.12 -12.09 1.68
C TYR A 96 -7.63 -13.49 1.31
N GLU A 97 -6.91 -14.20 0.45
CA GLU A 97 -7.27 -15.58 0.06
C GLU A 97 -7.29 -16.53 1.26
N ARG A 98 -6.27 -16.47 2.12
CA ARG A 98 -6.20 -17.29 3.35
C ARG A 98 -7.38 -16.98 4.28
N GLY A 99 -7.67 -15.70 4.48
CA GLY A 99 -8.81 -15.25 5.30
C GLY A 99 -10.15 -15.75 4.76
N ARG A 100 -10.36 -15.64 3.44
CA ARG A 100 -11.57 -16.16 2.79
C ARG A 100 -11.73 -17.67 2.95
N ALA A 101 -10.65 -18.44 2.75
CA ALA A 101 -10.68 -19.88 2.91
C ALA A 101 -11.04 -20.29 4.35
N ALA A 102 -10.46 -19.61 5.35
CA ALA A 102 -10.78 -19.82 6.75
C ALA A 102 -12.25 -19.48 7.07
N SER A 103 -12.77 -18.37 6.54
CA SER A 103 -14.18 -17.97 6.71
C SER A 103 -15.15 -19.03 6.17
N ILE A 104 -14.92 -19.51 4.94
CA ILE A 104 -15.74 -20.55 4.32
C ILE A 104 -15.70 -21.87 5.12
N ALA A 105 -14.53 -22.25 5.63
CA ALA A 105 -14.40 -23.44 6.47
C ALA A 105 -15.15 -23.28 7.80
N GLY A 106 -15.07 -22.11 8.43
CA GLY A 106 -15.80 -21.78 9.65
C GLY A 106 -17.32 -21.83 9.46
N GLU A 107 -17.84 -21.21 8.40
CA GLU A 107 -19.27 -21.27 8.06
C GLU A 107 -19.77 -22.70 7.84
N ARG A 108 -18.98 -23.54 7.16
CA ARG A 108 -19.32 -24.96 6.96
C ARG A 108 -19.35 -25.74 8.26
N ALA A 109 -18.44 -25.45 9.19
CA ALA A 109 -18.40 -26.07 10.49
C ALA A 109 -19.61 -25.68 11.36
N LEU A 110 -20.08 -24.43 11.26
CA LEU A 110 -21.26 -23.94 11.99
C LEU A 110 -22.61 -24.48 11.47
N ARG A 111 -22.66 -25.01 10.24
CA ARG A 111 -23.88 -25.57 9.63
C ARG A 111 -24.04 -27.08 9.85
N ARG A 112 -23.16 -27.73 10.62
CA ARG A 112 -23.27 -29.15 11.03
C ARG A 112 -23.77 -29.25 12.46
#